data_AF-A0A6B3W9E5-F1
#
_entry.id   AF-A0A6B3W9E5-F1
#
_cell.length_a   1.000
_cell.length_b   1.000
_cell.length_c   1.000
_cell.angle_alpha   90.00
_cell.angle_beta   90.00
_cell.angle_gamma   90.00
#
_symmetry.space_group_name_H-M   'P 1'
#
loop_
_entity.id
_entity.type
_entity.pdbx_description
1 polymer ?
#
loop_
_entity_poly.entity_id
_entity_poly.type
_entity_poly.pdbx_seq_one_letter_code
_entity_poly.pdbx_strand_id
1 'polypeptide(L)'
;MSDNRHDEKLWKRVEEWRERLADCENYPVLSALKESWAVLQEDQPEFMKKIHRGRMSHNPIVALMFCIETGEYPAPELLLTMLDCYREYMNEEGDLERLFFGRPKQKVGNYARQEAKENLDIVIKARFNKHLKDGLPRKDAAERVVNELGLTVDADSILRKLRGFNGFMQTTQPKG
;
A
#
# COMPACT_ATOMS: atom_id res chain seq x y z
N MET A 1 -1.89 7.58 -1.47
CA MET A 1 -2.98 7.62 -0.46
C MET A 1 -4.35 7.95 -1.09
N SER A 2 -5.12 6.89 -1.31
CA SER A 2 -6.58 6.86 -1.46
C SER A 2 -7.31 7.70 -0.39
N ASP A 3 -8.60 7.92 -0.56
CA ASP A 3 -9.40 8.58 0.48
C ASP A 3 -9.36 7.69 1.74
N ASN A 4 -8.71 8.15 2.82
CA ASN A 4 -8.51 7.34 4.03
C ASN A 4 -9.83 6.82 4.60
N ARG A 5 -10.92 7.57 4.41
CA ARG A 5 -12.27 7.14 4.80
C ARG A 5 -12.82 6.04 3.90
N HIS A 6 -12.42 6.01 2.63
CA HIS A 6 -12.77 4.94 1.69
C HIS A 6 -12.01 3.66 2.02
N ASP A 7 -10.71 3.77 2.27
CA ASP A 7 -9.89 2.63 2.68
C ASP A 7 -10.39 2.00 3.98
N GLU A 8 -10.76 2.83 4.96
CA GLU A 8 -11.37 2.36 6.22
C GLU A 8 -12.68 1.61 5.99
N LYS A 9 -13.51 2.06 5.03
CA LYS A 9 -14.75 1.35 4.67
C LYS A 9 -14.46 0.00 4.04
N LEU A 10 -13.49 -0.07 3.12
CA LEU A 10 -13.11 -1.33 2.51
C LEU A 10 -12.53 -2.30 3.55
N TRP A 11 -11.67 -1.83 4.46
CA TRP A 11 -11.18 -2.67 5.55
C TRP A 11 -12.29 -3.11 6.52
N LYS A 12 -13.28 -2.26 6.77
CA LYS A 12 -14.45 -2.68 7.56
C LYS A 12 -15.19 -3.83 6.88
N ARG A 13 -15.37 -3.77 5.55
CA ARG A 13 -15.98 -4.86 4.77
C ARG A 13 -15.17 -6.16 4.85
N VAL A 14 -13.83 -6.07 4.84
CA VAL A 14 -12.94 -7.21 5.05
C VAL A 14 -13.19 -7.85 6.43
N GLU A 15 -13.28 -7.05 7.50
CA GLU A 15 -13.57 -7.59 8.84
C GLU A 15 -14.97 -8.21 8.92
N GLU A 16 -15.99 -7.61 8.30
CA GLU A 16 -17.34 -8.18 8.21
C GLU A 16 -17.33 -9.56 7.52
N TRP A 17 -16.55 -9.71 6.44
CA TRP A 17 -16.38 -11.03 5.79
C TRP A 17 -15.64 -12.03 6.66
N ARG A 18 -14.62 -11.57 7.40
CA ARG A 18 -13.88 -12.41 8.33
C ARG A 18 -14.78 -12.95 9.44
N GLU A 19 -15.66 -12.12 10.00
CA GLU A 19 -16.65 -12.53 10.99
C GLU A 19 -17.61 -13.58 10.42
N ARG A 20 -18.11 -13.38 9.20
CA ARG A 20 -18.98 -14.37 8.52
C ARG A 20 -18.28 -15.69 8.22
N LEU A 21 -16.99 -15.65 7.87
CA LEU A 21 -16.17 -16.84 7.67
C LEU A 21 -15.89 -17.59 8.98
N ALA A 22 -15.85 -16.89 10.12
CA ALA A 22 -15.76 -17.55 11.42
C ALA A 22 -17.06 -18.31 11.72
N ASP A 23 -18.21 -17.71 11.40
CA ASP A 23 -19.57 -18.21 11.64
C ASP A 23 -20.14 -19.03 10.46
N CYS A 24 -19.44 -20.10 10.07
CA CYS A 24 -19.87 -20.95 8.93
C CYS A 24 -21.21 -21.66 9.14
N GLU A 25 -21.69 -21.80 10.39
CA GLU A 25 -22.98 -22.42 10.67
C GLU A 25 -24.13 -21.59 10.06
N ASN A 26 -24.03 -20.26 10.14
CA ASN A 26 -25.00 -19.34 9.54
C ASN A 26 -24.72 -19.03 8.06
N TYR A 27 -23.53 -19.37 7.55
CA TYR A 27 -23.11 -19.15 6.16
C TYR A 27 -22.49 -20.41 5.54
N PRO A 28 -23.26 -21.49 5.35
CA PRO A 28 -22.72 -22.78 4.89
C PRO A 28 -22.08 -22.72 3.50
N VAL A 29 -22.48 -21.77 2.65
CA VAL A 29 -21.84 -21.54 1.33
C VAL A 29 -20.36 -21.13 1.44
N LEU A 30 -19.92 -20.65 2.61
CA LEU A 30 -18.54 -20.23 2.86
C LEU A 30 -17.67 -21.36 3.43
N SER A 31 -18.23 -22.52 3.79
CA SER A 31 -17.48 -23.61 4.44
C SER A 31 -16.33 -24.10 3.58
N ALA A 32 -16.57 -24.34 2.29
CA ALA A 32 -15.56 -24.80 1.35
C ALA A 32 -14.39 -23.82 1.21
N LEU A 33 -14.66 -22.51 1.28
CA LEU A 33 -13.63 -21.48 1.20
C LEU A 33 -12.79 -21.44 2.48
N LYS A 34 -13.41 -21.60 3.65
CA LYS A 34 -12.72 -21.72 4.94
C LYS A 34 -11.84 -22.97 5.00
N GLU A 35 -12.38 -24.11 4.58
CA GLU A 35 -11.65 -25.39 4.54
C GLU A 35 -10.43 -25.30 3.61
N SER A 36 -10.61 -24.79 2.40
CA SER A 36 -9.52 -24.60 1.44
C SER A 36 -8.43 -23.67 1.99
N TRP A 37 -8.84 -22.60 2.69
CA TRP A 37 -7.90 -21.68 3.31
C TRP A 37 -7.15 -22.29 4.49
N ALA A 38 -7.81 -23.11 5.31
CA ALA A 38 -7.18 -23.79 6.43
C ALA A 38 -6.01 -24.68 5.97
N VAL A 39 -6.20 -25.45 4.88
CA VAL A 39 -5.16 -26.27 4.26
C VAL A 39 -3.96 -25.42 3.84
N LEU A 40 -4.20 -24.28 3.20
CA LEU A 40 -3.13 -23.36 2.78
C LEU A 40 -2.39 -22.72 3.96
N GLN A 41 -3.05 -22.56 5.11
CA GLN A 41 -2.42 -22.00 6.29
C GLN A 41 -1.55 -23.01 7.05
N GLU A 42 -1.78 -24.31 6.96
CA GLU A 42 -1.01 -25.30 7.73
C GLU A 42 0.50 -25.20 7.42
N ASP A 43 0.84 -25.10 6.14
CA ASP A 43 2.23 -25.07 5.65
C ASP A 43 2.84 -23.66 5.56
N GLN A 44 2.06 -22.61 5.85
CA GLN A 44 2.55 -21.24 5.76
C GLN A 44 3.49 -20.89 6.92
N PRO A 45 4.61 -20.21 6.64
CA PRO A 45 5.46 -19.63 7.67
C PRO A 45 4.68 -18.68 8.59
N GLU A 46 5.05 -18.62 9.87
CA GLU A 46 4.36 -17.76 10.86
C GLU A 46 4.35 -16.27 10.48
N PHE A 47 5.38 -15.80 9.77
CA PHE A 47 5.40 -14.43 9.26
C PHE A 47 4.30 -14.19 8.21
N MET A 48 3.99 -15.19 7.38
CA MET A 48 2.90 -15.13 6.39
C MET A 48 1.54 -15.15 7.06
N LYS A 49 1.36 -15.96 8.10
CA LYS A 49 0.13 -15.95 8.91
C LYS A 49 -0.13 -14.58 9.53
N LYS A 50 0.91 -13.90 10.02
CA LYS A 50 0.80 -12.53 10.56
C LYS A 50 0.50 -11.50 9.47
N ILE A 51 1.11 -11.66 8.30
CA ILE A 51 0.84 -10.84 7.13
C ILE A 51 -0.64 -10.98 6.73
N HIS A 52 -1.15 -12.20 6.56
CA HIS A 52 -2.56 -12.45 6.21
C HIS A 52 -3.57 -12.00 7.28
N ARG A 53 -3.21 -12.06 8.56
CA ARG A 53 -4.06 -11.56 9.67
C ARG A 53 -3.99 -10.05 9.84
N GLY A 54 -2.96 -9.40 9.32
CA GLY A 54 -2.70 -7.97 9.49
C GLY A 54 -3.17 -7.11 8.31
N ARG A 55 -3.21 -5.80 8.50
CA ARG A 55 -3.31 -4.85 7.39
C ARG A 55 -1.96 -4.74 6.69
N MET A 56 -1.75 -5.58 5.67
CA MET A 56 -0.53 -5.61 4.85
C MET A 56 -0.30 -4.30 4.09
N SER A 57 -1.39 -3.57 3.83
CA SER A 57 -1.38 -2.31 3.11
C SER A 57 -2.42 -1.36 3.70
N HIS A 58 -2.35 -0.10 3.31
CA HIS A 58 -3.34 0.91 3.61
C HIS A 58 -4.69 0.62 2.93
N ASN A 59 -4.69 -0.07 1.79
CA ASN A 59 -5.88 -0.42 1.03
C ASN A 59 -5.95 -1.94 0.78
N PRO A 60 -7.11 -2.60 0.93
CA PRO A 60 -7.21 -4.06 0.81
C PRO A 60 -7.06 -4.56 -0.62
N ILE A 61 -7.34 -3.75 -1.65
CA ILE A 61 -7.04 -4.10 -3.05
C ILE A 61 -5.53 -4.14 -3.26
N VAL A 62 -4.78 -3.20 -2.67
CA VAL A 62 -3.31 -3.23 -2.73
C VAL A 62 -2.76 -4.44 -1.98
N ALA A 63 -3.36 -4.81 -0.84
CA ALA A 63 -3.00 -6.04 -0.14
C ALA A 63 -3.26 -7.29 -0.98
N LEU A 64 -4.41 -7.34 -1.67
CA LEU A 64 -4.74 -8.41 -2.61
C LEU A 64 -3.73 -8.51 -3.76
N MET A 65 -3.38 -7.37 -4.38
CA MET A 65 -2.41 -7.34 -5.47
C MET A 65 -1.03 -7.77 -5.00
N PHE A 66 -0.61 -7.35 -3.80
CA PHE A 66 0.65 -7.82 -3.22
C PHE A 66 0.69 -9.35 -3.10
N CYS A 67 -0.37 -9.99 -2.59
CA CYS A 67 -0.43 -11.46 -2.53
C CYS A 67 -0.27 -12.08 -3.92
N ILE A 68 -0.97 -11.55 -4.93
CA ILE A 68 -0.88 -12.05 -6.31
C ILE A 68 0.53 -11.88 -6.87
N GLU A 69 1.15 -10.72 -6.66
CA GLU A 69 2.50 -10.39 -7.14
C GLU A 69 3.58 -11.26 -6.49
N THR A 70 3.39 -11.66 -5.23
CA THR A 70 4.32 -12.53 -4.51
C THR A 70 4.05 -14.02 -4.68
N GLY A 71 3.02 -14.40 -5.46
CA GLY A 71 2.63 -15.79 -5.67
C GLY A 71 1.92 -16.42 -4.46
N GLU A 72 1.45 -15.59 -3.54
CA GLU A 72 0.79 -16.00 -2.30
C GLU A 72 -0.72 -16.02 -2.48
N TYR A 73 -1.36 -17.02 -1.88
CA TYR A 73 -2.81 -17.09 -1.94
C TYR A 73 -3.42 -16.04 -1.00
N PRO A 74 -4.31 -15.15 -1.48
CA PRO A 74 -4.91 -14.11 -0.64
C PRO A 74 -5.87 -14.69 0.40
N ALA A 75 -6.00 -13.99 1.53
CA ALA A 75 -7.01 -14.34 2.53
C ALA A 75 -8.44 -14.28 1.93
N PRO A 76 -9.33 -15.25 2.23
CA PRO A 76 -10.69 -15.32 1.71
C PRO A 76 -11.49 -14.02 1.81
N GLU A 77 -11.38 -13.30 2.93
CA GLU A 77 -12.08 -12.05 3.16
C GLU A 77 -11.65 -10.93 2.19
N LEU A 78 -10.40 -10.94 1.70
CA LEU A 78 -9.93 -10.02 0.65
C LEU A 78 -10.58 -10.35 -0.70
N LEU A 79 -10.69 -11.64 -1.04
CA LEU A 79 -11.35 -12.11 -2.26
C LEU A 79 -12.84 -11.75 -2.28
N LEU A 80 -13.52 -11.96 -1.15
CA LEU A 80 -14.95 -11.64 -1.00
C LEU A 80 -15.19 -10.12 -1.05
N THR A 81 -14.30 -9.33 -0.45
CA THR A 81 -14.35 -7.86 -0.56
C THR A 81 -14.18 -7.41 -2.01
N MET A 82 -13.27 -8.03 -2.77
CA MET A 82 -13.09 -7.75 -4.20
C MET A 82 -14.33 -8.15 -5.02
N LEU A 83 -14.97 -9.28 -4.67
CA LEU A 83 -16.23 -9.69 -5.29
C LEU A 83 -17.35 -8.67 -5.06
N ASP A 84 -17.45 -8.11 -3.86
CA ASP A 84 -18.43 -7.04 -3.57
C ASP A 84 -18.14 -5.80 -4.41
N CYS A 85 -16.88 -5.37 -4.49
CA CYS A 85 -16.50 -4.25 -5.35
C CYS A 85 -16.80 -4.52 -6.84
N TYR A 86 -16.61 -5.76 -7.31
CA TYR A 86 -16.97 -6.15 -8.67
C TYR A 86 -18.48 -6.09 -8.92
N ARG A 87 -19.30 -6.54 -7.95
CA ARG A 87 -20.76 -6.42 -8.04
C ARG A 87 -21.22 -4.97 -8.06
N GLU A 88 -20.63 -4.13 -7.21
CA GLU A 88 -20.87 -2.67 -7.21
C GLU A 88 -20.47 -2.05 -8.55
N TYR A 89 -19.34 -2.45 -9.12
CA TYR A 89 -18.90 -2.02 -10.45
C TYR A 89 -19.93 -2.33 -11.54
N MET A 90 -20.47 -3.55 -11.55
CA MET A 90 -21.48 -3.96 -12.51
C MET A 90 -22.80 -3.18 -12.34
N ASN A 91 -23.11 -2.73 -11.11
CA ASN A 91 -24.31 -1.97 -10.80
C ASN A 91 -24.16 -0.45 -11.04
N GLU A 92 -22.96 0.11 -10.92
CA GLU A 92 -22.68 1.55 -11.03
C GLU A 92 -22.11 2.00 -12.39
N GLU A 93 -22.28 1.21 -13.47
CA GLU A 93 -21.80 1.51 -14.84
C GLU A 93 -20.29 1.82 -14.96
N GLY A 94 -19.47 1.33 -14.04
CA GLY A 94 -18.09 1.01 -14.39
C GLY A 94 -16.95 1.89 -13.86
N ASP A 95 -17.12 2.60 -12.74
CA ASP A 95 -16.01 3.37 -12.13
C ASP A 95 -15.20 2.54 -11.11
N LEU A 96 -14.30 1.69 -11.61
CA LEU A 96 -13.41 0.87 -10.76
C LEU A 96 -12.50 1.71 -9.88
N GLU A 97 -12.02 2.84 -10.38
CA GLU A 97 -11.09 3.66 -9.62
C GLU A 97 -11.75 4.21 -8.36
N ARG A 98 -12.98 4.73 -8.50
CA ARG A 98 -13.75 5.18 -7.35
C ARG A 98 -14.06 4.06 -6.37
N LEU A 99 -14.38 2.86 -6.86
CA LEU A 99 -14.72 1.72 -6.00
C LEU A 99 -13.51 1.17 -5.25
N PHE A 100 -12.34 1.16 -5.87
CA PHE A 100 -11.13 0.63 -5.25
C PHE A 100 -10.38 1.66 -4.40
N PHE A 101 -10.33 2.92 -4.84
CA PHE A 101 -9.43 3.93 -4.24
C PHE A 101 -10.16 5.20 -3.77
N GLY A 102 -11.47 5.27 -3.97
CA GLY A 102 -12.27 6.45 -3.69
C GLY A 102 -12.14 7.50 -4.80
N ARG A 103 -12.74 8.67 -4.57
CA ARG A 103 -12.74 9.73 -5.60
C ARG A 103 -11.33 10.28 -5.82
N PRO A 104 -10.88 10.45 -7.08
CA PRO A 104 -9.60 11.08 -7.38
C PRO A 104 -9.48 12.46 -6.73
N LYS A 105 -8.31 12.76 -6.16
CA LYS A 105 -8.03 14.08 -5.60
C LYS A 105 -7.80 15.07 -6.73
N GLN A 106 -8.49 16.21 -6.69
CA GLN A 106 -8.32 17.26 -7.69
C GLN A 106 -6.83 17.63 -7.85
N LYS A 107 -6.38 17.75 -9.11
CA LYS A 107 -5.01 18.11 -9.51
C LYS A 107 -3.91 17.08 -9.16
N VAL A 108 -4.22 15.99 -8.46
CA VAL A 108 -3.26 14.91 -8.17
C VAL A 108 -3.32 13.82 -9.24
N GLY A 109 -4.49 13.62 -9.84
CA GLY A 109 -4.75 12.58 -10.83
C GLY A 109 -5.27 11.30 -10.18
N ASN A 110 -5.17 10.21 -10.92
CA ASN A 110 -5.62 8.89 -10.49
C ASN A 110 -4.70 8.23 -9.45
N TYR A 111 -5.17 7.14 -8.85
CA TYR A 111 -4.40 6.38 -7.84
C TYR A 111 -3.01 6.00 -8.35
N ALA A 112 -2.92 5.45 -9.58
CA ALA A 112 -1.64 5.03 -10.18
C ALA A 112 -0.65 6.19 -10.30
N ARG A 113 -1.09 7.39 -10.73
CA ARG A 113 -0.23 8.57 -10.80
C ARG A 113 0.21 9.03 -9.41
N GLN A 114 -0.67 8.93 -8.42
CA GLN A 114 -0.34 9.27 -7.05
C GLN A 114 0.70 8.30 -6.47
N GLU A 115 0.50 7.00 -6.64
CA GLU A 115 1.41 5.95 -6.17
C GLU A 115 2.78 6.06 -6.83
N ALA A 116 2.83 6.25 -8.16
CA ALA A 116 4.09 6.48 -8.88
C ALA A 116 4.86 7.70 -8.32
N LYS A 117 4.14 8.78 -8.01
CA LYS A 117 4.73 9.96 -7.38
C LYS A 117 5.25 9.65 -5.96
N GLU A 118 4.46 8.99 -5.13
CA GLU A 118 4.85 8.62 -3.76
C GLU A 118 6.09 7.70 -3.75
N ASN A 119 6.13 6.71 -4.65
CA ASN A 119 7.30 5.83 -4.83
C ASN A 119 8.54 6.61 -5.28
N LEU A 120 8.38 7.53 -6.24
CA LEU A 120 9.47 8.42 -6.65
C LEU A 120 9.95 9.31 -5.50
N ASP A 121 9.04 9.82 -4.66
CA ASP A 121 9.38 10.62 -3.48
C ASP A 121 10.21 9.82 -2.47
N ILE A 122 9.88 8.55 -2.25
CA ILE A 122 10.64 7.64 -1.38
C ILE A 122 12.05 7.41 -1.95
N VAL A 123 12.16 7.13 -3.25
CA VAL A 123 13.44 6.92 -3.93
C VAL A 123 14.31 8.17 -3.86
N ILE A 124 13.74 9.35 -4.14
CA ILE A 124 14.41 10.65 -4.02
C ILE A 124 14.95 10.84 -2.59
N LYS A 125 14.12 10.63 -1.56
CA LYS A 125 14.53 10.77 -0.16
C LYS A 125 15.65 9.80 0.19
N ALA A 126 15.56 8.54 -0.25
CA ALA A 126 16.54 7.51 0.03
C ALA A 126 17.90 7.83 -0.60
N ARG A 127 17.92 8.21 -1.89
CA ARG A 127 19.13 8.61 -2.62
C ARG A 127 19.74 9.89 -2.04
N PHE A 128 18.91 10.89 -1.76
CA PHE A 128 19.36 12.12 -1.12
C PHE A 128 20.00 11.84 0.24
N ASN A 129 19.35 11.03 1.09
CA ASN A 129 19.87 10.63 2.39
C ASN A 129 21.20 9.87 2.28
N LYS A 130 21.35 9.00 1.26
CA LYS A 130 22.62 8.31 0.99
C LYS A 130 23.73 9.32 0.70
N HIS A 131 23.50 10.26 -0.22
CA HIS A 131 24.50 11.28 -0.58
C HIS A 131 24.87 12.17 0.61
N LEU A 132 23.90 12.53 1.47
CA LEU A 132 24.22 13.25 2.71
C LEU A 132 25.09 12.43 3.66
N LYS A 133 24.86 11.12 3.78
CA LYS A 133 25.70 10.21 4.59
C LYS A 133 27.09 10.04 4.00
N ASP A 134 27.22 10.13 2.69
CA ASP A 134 28.50 10.12 1.96
C ASP A 134 29.25 11.47 2.08
N GLY A 135 28.71 12.43 2.85
CA GLY A 135 29.36 13.71 3.16
C GLY A 135 29.11 14.83 2.14
N LEU A 136 28.23 14.60 1.15
CA LEU A 136 27.95 15.64 0.16
C LEU A 136 27.15 16.79 0.79
N PRO A 137 27.49 18.05 0.48
CA PRO A 137 26.63 19.19 0.77
C PRO A 137 25.23 18.99 0.17
N ARG A 138 24.19 19.54 0.80
CA ARG A 138 22.79 19.35 0.37
C ARG A 138 22.55 19.73 -1.10
N LYS A 139 23.20 20.79 -1.59
CA LYS A 139 23.06 21.25 -2.96
C LYS A 139 23.60 20.20 -3.93
N ASP A 140 24.83 19.75 -3.71
CA ASP A 140 25.49 18.73 -4.54
C ASP A 140 24.75 17.39 -4.47
N ALA A 141 24.23 17.02 -3.29
CA ALA A 141 23.38 15.84 -3.13
C ALA A 141 22.08 15.95 -3.95
N ALA A 142 21.47 17.13 -4.02
CA ALA A 142 20.26 17.35 -4.81
C ALA A 142 20.54 17.29 -6.32
N GLU A 143 21.63 17.91 -6.79
CA GLU A 143 22.09 17.82 -8.18
C GLU A 143 22.38 16.37 -8.57
N ARG A 144 23.01 15.60 -7.68
CA ARG A 144 23.32 14.20 -7.91
C ARG A 144 22.08 13.33 -8.02
N VAL A 145 21.06 13.56 -7.18
CA VAL A 145 19.76 12.87 -7.29
C VAL A 145 19.08 13.16 -8.62
N VAL A 146 19.07 14.42 -9.08
CA VAL A 146 18.47 14.80 -10.37
C VAL A 146 19.13 14.04 -11.51
N ASN A 147 20.47 14.02 -11.54
CA ASN A 147 21.23 13.35 -12.59
C ASN A 147 21.08 11.83 -12.54
N GLU A 148 21.16 11.20 -11.36
CA GLU A 148 21.06 9.75 -11.20
C GLU A 148 19.69 9.19 -11.57
N LEU A 149 18.63 9.95 -11.29
CA LEU A 149 17.25 9.53 -11.55
C LEU A 149 16.69 10.08 -12.88
N GLY A 150 17.48 10.85 -13.63
CA GLY A 150 17.06 11.48 -14.89
C GLY A 150 15.83 12.39 -14.73
N LEU A 151 15.75 13.13 -13.62
CA LEU A 151 14.57 13.95 -13.31
C LEU A 151 14.52 15.18 -14.21
N THR A 152 13.31 15.55 -14.62
CA THR A 152 13.07 16.78 -15.41
C THR A 152 13.04 18.04 -14.55
N VAL A 153 13.17 17.93 -13.23
CA VAL A 153 13.16 19.04 -12.27
C VAL A 153 14.57 19.38 -11.83
N ASP A 154 14.81 20.64 -11.48
CA ASP A 154 16.11 21.11 -10.99
C ASP A 154 16.38 20.74 -9.51
N ALA A 155 17.64 20.93 -9.09
CA ALA A 155 18.08 20.68 -7.73
C ALA A 155 17.35 21.54 -6.69
N ASP A 156 17.00 22.79 -7.02
CA ASP A 156 16.28 23.70 -6.12
C ASP A 156 14.85 23.22 -5.85
N SER A 157 14.21 22.61 -6.84
CA SER A 157 12.90 21.97 -6.74
C SER A 157 12.95 20.77 -5.81
N ILE A 158 14.01 19.96 -5.88
CA ILE A 158 14.27 18.87 -4.93
C ILE A 158 14.51 19.41 -3.52
N LEU A 159 15.33 20.45 -3.35
CA LEU A 159 15.59 21.06 -2.05
C LEU A 159 14.33 21.66 -1.41
N ARG A 160 13.46 22.29 -2.22
CA ARG A 160 12.17 22.82 -1.77
C ARG A 160 11.24 21.70 -1.30
N LYS A 161 11.21 20.59 -2.03
CA LYS A 161 10.42 19.40 -1.68
C LYS A 161 10.94 18.71 -0.42
N LEU A 162 12.26 18.70 -0.22
CA LEU A 162 12.93 18.09 0.93
C LEU A 162 13.20 19.08 2.06
N ARG A 163 12.50 20.22 2.08
CA ARG A 163 12.62 21.21 3.14
C ARG A 163 12.17 20.59 4.47
N GLY A 164 13.05 20.60 5.46
CA GLY A 164 12.82 19.95 6.77
C GLY A 164 13.15 18.45 6.82
N PHE A 165 13.56 17.83 5.71
CA PHE A 165 14.08 16.46 5.74
C PHE A 165 15.55 16.43 6.21
N ASN A 166 15.78 15.80 7.36
CA ASN A 166 17.08 15.67 8.03
C ASN A 166 17.67 14.25 7.98
N GLY A 167 17.13 13.40 7.11
CA GLY A 167 17.55 12.01 6.93
C GLY A 167 16.62 10.98 7.58
N PHE A 168 16.75 9.72 7.18
CA PHE A 168 16.06 8.59 7.82
C PHE A 168 16.85 8.17 9.06
N MET A 169 16.32 8.47 10.25
CA MET A 169 16.88 8.25 11.58
C MET A 169 18.25 8.92 11.82
N GLN A 170 18.25 10.04 12.56
CA GLN A 170 19.33 10.31 13.50
C GLN A 170 19.01 9.48 14.74
N THR A 171 19.69 8.35 14.94
CA THR A 171 19.75 7.74 16.27
C THR A 171 20.45 8.77 17.15
N THR A 172 19.70 9.49 17.96
CA THR A 172 20.24 10.23 19.09
C THR A 172 20.96 9.21 19.97
N GLN A 173 22.29 9.17 19.88
CA GLN A 173 23.07 8.51 20.93
C GLN A 173 22.77 9.25 22.24
N PRO A 174 22.42 8.55 23.32
CA PRO A 174 22.30 9.20 24.62
C PRO A 174 23.68 9.76 24.98
N LYS A 175 23.73 11.05 25.32
CA LYS A 175 24.93 11.65 25.91
C LYS A 175 25.19 10.94 27.24
N GLY A 176 26.33 10.26 27.32
CA GLY A 176 26.89 9.78 28.59
C GLY A 176 27.45 10.93 29.42
#